data_AF-A0A424HYY2-F1
#
_entry.id   AF-A0A424HYY2-F1
#
_cell.length_a   1.000
_cell.length_b   1.000
_cell.length_c   1.000
_cell.angle_alpha   90.00
_cell.angle_beta   90.00
_cell.angle_gamma   90.00
#
_symmetry.space_group_name_H-M   'P 1'
#
loop_
_entity.id
_entity.type
_entity.pdbx_description
1 polymer ?
#
loop_
_entity_poly.entity_id
_entity_poly.type
_entity_poly.pdbx_seq_one_letter_code
_entity_poly.pdbx_strand_id
1 'polypeptide(L)'
;CFLLGDRRHRQVLLWDGSGRFDHPVLIREIRAGSSAGHAPTLQLDMLLGRWQGHELAVPAGAQPGAATESACSLLLTPSDVRAMRCLPDGGGFAAPDEVTHRSGFSVEAWWLASPLRLERLIRHYNDSGSWLASQQQVLQKVVS
;
A
#
# COMPACT_ATOMS: atom_id res chain seq x y z
N CYS A 1 4.23 -4.32 4.13
CA CYS A 1 5.65 -4.52 3.78
C CYS A 1 5.66 -5.04 2.36
N PHE A 2 6.42 -4.42 1.47
CA PHE A 2 6.59 -4.88 0.10
C PHE A 2 7.99 -5.43 -0.10
N LEU A 3 8.11 -6.43 -0.97
CA LEU A 3 9.38 -7.06 -1.30
C LEU A 3 9.41 -7.34 -2.80
N LEU A 4 10.42 -6.80 -3.49
CA LEU A 4 10.63 -7.04 -4.91
C LEU A 4 12.13 -7.21 -5.17
N GLY A 5 12.52 -8.43 -5.53
CA GLY A 5 13.93 -8.78 -5.74
C GLY A 5 14.74 -8.51 -4.47
N ASP A 6 15.73 -7.63 -4.60
CA ASP A 6 16.62 -7.23 -3.50
C ASP A 6 16.16 -5.98 -2.74
N ARG A 7 14.99 -5.43 -3.08
CA ARG A 7 14.43 -4.26 -2.43
C ARG A 7 13.30 -4.64 -1.49
N ARG A 8 13.29 -4.02 -0.32
CA ARG A 8 12.16 -4.06 0.61
C ARG A 8 11.76 -2.64 1.00
N HIS A 9 10.46 -2.38 0.91
CA HIS A 9 9.85 -1.08 1.20
C HIS A 9 8.84 -1.25 2.34
N ARG A 10 9.13 -0.65 3.50
CA ARG A 10 8.29 -0.74 4.69
C ARG A 10 7.80 0.64 5.08
N GLN A 11 6.48 0.74 5.22
CA GLN A 11 5.80 1.93 5.70
C GLN A 11 5.19 1.59 7.06
N VAL A 12 5.46 2.41 8.05
CA VAL A 12 4.80 2.40 9.36
C VAL A 12 4.06 3.72 9.49
N LEU A 13 2.75 3.67 9.66
CA LEU A 13 1.93 4.86 9.84
C LEU A 13 1.57 4.98 11.32
N LEU A 14 1.78 6.17 11.88
CA LEU A 14 1.58 6.44 13.30
C LEU A 14 0.49 7.48 13.48
N TRP A 15 -0.34 7.24 14.49
CA TRP A 15 -1.31 8.19 15.02
C TRP A 15 -0.93 8.49 16.47
N ASP A 16 -1.21 9.70 16.93
CA ASP A 16 -0.99 10.11 18.32
C ASP A 16 -2.05 9.50 19.26
N GLY A 17 -1.92 9.76 20.57
CA GLY A 17 -2.86 9.27 21.57
C GLY A 17 -4.29 9.80 21.45
N SER A 18 -4.53 10.81 20.62
CA SER A 18 -5.88 11.31 20.30
C SER A 18 -6.48 10.68 19.05
N GLY A 19 -5.72 9.81 18.35
CA GLY A 19 -6.14 9.20 17.09
C GLY A 19 -5.89 10.08 15.86
N ARG A 20 -5.17 11.20 15.99
CA ARG A 20 -4.79 12.04 14.85
C ARG A 20 -3.53 11.52 14.19
N PHE A 21 -3.48 11.56 12.87
CA PHE A 21 -2.31 11.14 12.11
C PHE A 21 -1.12 12.01 12.50
N ASP A 22 -0.03 11.35 12.91
CA ASP A 22 1.19 12.01 13.38
C ASP A 22 2.20 12.06 12.23
N HIS A 23 2.82 10.92 11.90
CA HIS A 23 3.79 10.85 10.80
C HIS A 23 3.97 9.42 10.26
N PRO A 24 4.49 9.30 9.01
CA PRO A 24 4.95 8.03 8.48
C PRO A 24 6.43 7.79 8.82
N VAL A 25 6.81 6.53 9.03
CA VAL A 25 8.18 6.06 9.00
C VAL A 25 8.38 5.20 7.76
N LEU A 26 9.26 5.66 6.86
CA LEU A 26 9.66 4.92 5.68
C LEU A 26 11.02 4.24 5.91
N ILE A 27 11.04 2.92 5.80
CA ILE A 27 12.27 2.11 5.87
C ILE A 27 12.50 1.48 4.49
N ARG A 28 13.60 1.88 3.86
CA ARG A 28 14.05 1.40 2.55
C ARG A 28 15.25 0.49 2.77
N GLU A 29 15.17 -0.73 2.28
CA GLU A 29 16.19 -1.76 2.49
C GLU A 29 16.60 -2.35 1.14
N ILE A 30 17.92 -2.49 0.96
CA ILE A 30 18.54 -3.15 -0.19
C ILE A 30 19.37 -4.31 0.36
N ARG A 31 19.31 -5.48 -0.29
CA ARG A 31 20.15 -6.64 0.08
C ARG A 31 21.63 -6.27 -0.03
N ALA A 32 22.43 -6.63 0.98
CA ALA A 32 23.88 -6.43 0.96
C ALA A 32 24.52 -7.09 -0.28
N GLY A 33 25.42 -6.37 -0.95
CA GLY A 33 26.07 -6.80 -2.18
C GLY A 33 25.24 -6.63 -3.46
N SER A 34 24.00 -6.14 -3.37
CA SER A 34 23.16 -5.83 -4.54
C SER A 34 23.49 -4.45 -5.13
N SER A 35 23.30 -4.30 -6.43
CA SER A 35 23.35 -3.02 -7.15
C SER A 35 21.98 -2.36 -7.31
N ALA A 36 20.94 -2.91 -6.67
CA ALA A 36 19.59 -2.35 -6.73
C ALA A 36 19.57 -0.89 -6.22
N GLY A 37 19.01 0.01 -7.02
CA GLY A 37 18.83 1.42 -6.67
C GLY A 37 17.49 1.69 -5.98
N HIS A 38 17.33 2.93 -5.50
CA HIS A 38 16.04 3.46 -5.09
C HIS A 38 15.29 4.06 -6.29
N ALA A 39 13.96 4.00 -6.25
CA ALA A 39 13.10 4.74 -7.16
C ALA A 39 13.06 6.25 -6.76
N PRO A 40 12.66 7.15 -7.67
CA PRO A 40 12.35 8.53 -7.30
C PRO A 40 11.17 8.60 -6.33
N THR A 41 10.96 9.76 -5.71
CA THR A 41 9.73 10.05 -4.96
C THR A 41 8.52 9.85 -5.85
N LEU A 42 7.46 9.24 -5.31
CA LEU A 42 6.23 9.00 -6.05
C LEU A 42 5.67 10.32 -6.61
N GLN A 43 5.29 10.29 -7.88
CA GLN A 43 4.50 11.34 -8.53
C GLN A 43 3.12 10.77 -8.85
N LEU A 44 2.05 11.51 -8.54
CA LEU A 44 0.68 11.00 -8.63
C LEU A 44 0.25 10.70 -10.07
N ASP A 45 0.75 11.46 -11.03
CA ASP A 45 0.52 11.25 -12.47
C ASP A 45 1.00 9.88 -12.95
N MET A 46 2.09 9.36 -12.38
CA MET A 46 2.62 8.03 -12.68
C MET A 46 1.66 6.90 -12.31
N LEU A 47 0.73 7.13 -11.37
CA LEU A 47 -0.29 6.15 -10.97
C LEU A 47 -1.48 6.12 -11.94
N LEU A 48 -1.72 7.18 -12.70
CA LEU A 48 -2.94 7.29 -13.51
C LEU A 48 -3.01 6.23 -14.60
N GLY A 49 -4.22 5.79 -14.91
CA GLY A 49 -4.51 4.81 -15.96
C GLY A 49 -4.95 3.45 -15.43
N ARG A 50 -4.92 2.45 -16.31
CA ARG A 50 -5.41 1.10 -16.03
C ARG A 50 -4.27 0.21 -15.54
N TRP A 51 -4.60 -0.61 -14.55
CA TRP A 51 -3.74 -1.60 -13.94
C TRP A 51 -4.46 -2.94 -13.86
N GLN A 52 -3.73 -4.04 -14.04
CA GLN A 52 -4.27 -5.40 -13.95
C GLN A 52 -3.29 -6.30 -13.21
N GLY A 53 -3.80 -7.29 -12.47
CA GLY A 53 -2.95 -8.22 -11.76
C GLY A 53 -3.73 -9.15 -10.85
N HIS A 54 -3.16 -9.49 -9.71
CA HIS A 54 -3.76 -10.38 -8.71
C HIS A 54 -3.81 -9.72 -7.34
N GLU A 55 -4.80 -10.13 -6.56
CA GLU A 55 -4.97 -9.82 -5.16
C GLU A 55 -4.86 -11.09 -4.33
N LEU A 56 -4.11 -11.02 -3.23
CA LEU A 56 -4.14 -11.98 -2.14
C LEU A 56 -4.85 -11.37 -0.94
N ALA A 57 -5.95 -12.00 -0.51
CA ALA A 57 -6.74 -11.57 0.65
C ALA A 57 -6.57 -12.55 1.82
N VAL A 58 -6.27 -12.02 3.01
CA VAL A 58 -6.10 -12.77 4.26
C VAL A 58 -7.06 -12.21 5.31
N PRO A 59 -8.14 -12.93 5.64
CA PRO A 59 -9.03 -12.56 6.74
C PRO A 59 -8.34 -12.63 8.11
N ALA A 60 -8.85 -11.87 9.08
CA ALA A 60 -8.41 -11.95 10.46
C ALA A 60 -8.70 -13.34 11.06
N GLY A 61 -7.73 -13.89 11.79
CA GLY A 61 -7.82 -15.23 12.38
C GLY A 61 -7.66 -16.38 11.38
N ALA A 62 -7.38 -16.09 10.12
CA ALA A 62 -7.12 -17.12 9.11
C ALA A 62 -5.87 -17.96 9.49
N GLN A 63 -5.93 -19.26 9.21
CA GLN A 63 -4.79 -20.15 9.39
C GLN A 63 -3.67 -19.83 8.38
N PRO A 64 -2.41 -20.14 8.67
CA PRO A 64 -1.33 -20.03 7.69
C PRO A 64 -1.69 -20.75 6.39
N GLY A 65 -1.55 -20.06 5.25
CA GLY A 65 -1.88 -20.60 3.93
C GLY A 65 -3.34 -20.43 3.50
N ALA A 66 -4.23 -19.91 4.34
CA ALA A 66 -5.64 -19.65 3.98
C ALA A 66 -5.85 -18.32 3.22
N ALA A 67 -4.82 -17.81 2.54
CA ALA A 67 -4.94 -16.65 1.66
C ALA A 67 -5.78 -17.03 0.44
N THR A 68 -6.71 -16.16 0.06
CA THR A 68 -7.47 -16.32 -1.20
C THR A 68 -6.84 -15.47 -2.27
N GLU A 69 -6.50 -16.08 -3.41
CA GLU A 69 -5.99 -15.37 -4.58
C GLU A 69 -7.11 -15.14 -5.60
N SER A 70 -7.17 -13.94 -6.17
CA SER A 70 -8.09 -13.63 -7.28
C SER A 70 -7.50 -12.60 -8.24
N ALA A 71 -7.96 -12.61 -9.49
CA ALA A 71 -7.59 -11.56 -10.44
C ALA A 71 -8.23 -10.23 -10.06
N CYS A 72 -7.51 -9.12 -10.24
CA CYS A 72 -8.04 -7.79 -9.97
C CYS A 72 -7.61 -6.78 -11.06
N SER A 73 -8.37 -5.69 -11.15
CA SER A 73 -8.10 -4.58 -12.05
C SER A 73 -8.43 -3.27 -11.35
N LEU A 74 -7.66 -2.23 -11.66
CA LEU A 74 -7.77 -0.93 -11.02
C LEU A 74 -7.65 0.16 -12.10
N LEU A 75 -8.59 1.09 -12.13
CA LEU A 75 -8.50 2.31 -12.93
C LEU A 75 -8.24 3.47 -11.95
N LEU A 76 -7.13 4.16 -12.11
CA LEU A 76 -6.77 5.31 -11.28
C LEU A 76 -6.93 6.60 -12.07
N THR A 77 -7.78 7.47 -11.54
CA THR A 77 -8.03 8.82 -12.01
C THR A 77 -7.40 9.84 -11.05
N PRO A 78 -7.26 11.12 -11.46
CA PRO A 78 -6.76 12.16 -10.57
C PRO A 78 -7.56 12.30 -9.26
N SER A 79 -8.85 11.98 -9.28
CA SER A 79 -9.70 12.03 -8.08
C SER A 79 -9.35 10.91 -7.08
N ASP A 80 -9.03 9.71 -7.56
CA ASP A 80 -8.74 8.55 -6.71
C ASP A 80 -7.45 8.73 -5.91
N VAL A 81 -6.47 9.43 -6.49
CA VAL A 81 -5.14 9.62 -5.89
C VAL A 81 -4.98 10.97 -5.20
N ARG A 82 -6.01 11.82 -5.21
CA ARG A 82 -5.94 13.21 -4.71
C ARG A 82 -5.51 13.31 -3.24
N ALA A 83 -6.02 12.43 -2.39
CA ALA A 83 -5.74 12.41 -0.96
C ALA A 83 -4.49 11.58 -0.60
N MET A 84 -3.80 11.02 -1.60
CA MET A 84 -2.63 10.19 -1.36
C MET A 84 -1.44 11.03 -0.92
N ARG A 85 -0.79 10.59 0.15
CA ARG A 85 0.46 11.18 0.63
C ARG A 85 1.63 10.46 -0.03
N CYS A 86 2.43 11.18 -0.80
CA CYS A 86 3.58 10.65 -1.51
C CYS A 86 4.78 10.49 -0.56
N LEU A 87 5.54 9.42 -0.77
CA LEU A 87 6.78 9.11 -0.06
C LEU A 87 7.93 8.91 -1.06
N PRO A 88 9.19 9.00 -0.60
CA PRO A 88 10.35 8.58 -1.39
C PRO A 88 10.25 7.13 -1.87
N ASP A 89 11.09 6.77 -2.85
CA ASP A 89 11.23 5.39 -3.34
C ASP A 89 9.93 4.79 -3.88
N GLY A 90 9.17 5.58 -4.65
CA GLY A 90 7.89 5.18 -5.25
C GLY A 90 6.79 4.89 -4.23
N GLY A 91 7.00 5.19 -2.95
CA GLY A 91 6.04 4.93 -1.90
C GLY A 91 4.90 5.94 -1.89
N GLY A 92 3.73 5.51 -1.45
CA GLY A 92 2.62 6.40 -1.12
C GLY A 92 1.69 5.72 -0.14
N PHE A 93 0.78 6.48 0.47
CA PHE A 93 -0.24 5.91 1.33
C PHE A 93 -1.50 6.75 1.37
N ALA A 94 -2.62 6.08 1.64
CA ALA A 94 -3.90 6.69 1.96
C ALA A 94 -4.38 6.10 3.28
N ALA A 95 -4.66 6.97 4.25
CA ALA A 95 -5.09 6.58 5.59
C ALA A 95 -5.83 7.76 6.22
N PRO A 96 -6.75 7.54 7.16
CA PRO A 96 -7.49 8.61 7.81
C PRO A 96 -6.55 9.60 8.52
N ASP A 97 -6.85 10.89 8.41
CA ASP A 97 -6.17 11.93 9.19
C ASP A 97 -6.56 11.89 10.67
N GLU A 98 -7.72 11.31 10.97
CA GLU A 98 -8.19 11.06 12.33
C GLU A 98 -8.93 9.71 12.38
N VAL A 99 -8.52 8.84 13.29
CA VAL A 99 -9.21 7.59 13.61
C VAL A 99 -10.20 7.87 14.73
N THR A 100 -11.47 8.01 14.37
CA THR A 100 -12.54 8.25 15.34
C THR A 100 -13.03 6.94 15.97
N HIS A 101 -13.44 7.00 17.23
CA HIS A 101 -14.08 5.84 17.88
C HIS A 101 -15.33 5.39 17.13
N ARG A 102 -15.59 4.08 17.13
CA ARG A 102 -16.83 3.47 16.61
C ARG A 102 -17.05 3.67 15.10
N SER A 103 -15.97 3.86 14.35
CA SER A 103 -15.99 3.89 12.89
C SER A 103 -14.88 3.00 12.35
N GLY A 104 -15.24 2.11 11.42
CA GLY A 104 -14.25 1.30 10.71
C GLY A 104 -13.40 2.17 9.79
N PHE A 105 -12.19 1.71 9.49
CA PHE A 105 -11.27 2.43 8.62
C PHE A 105 -10.35 1.48 7.87
N SER A 106 -9.74 1.99 6.81
CA SER A 106 -8.73 1.28 6.04
C SER A 106 -7.41 2.05 6.05
N VAL A 107 -6.32 1.30 6.02
CA VAL A 107 -4.96 1.83 5.85
C VAL A 107 -4.39 1.23 4.58
N GLU A 108 -4.07 2.07 3.62
CA GLU A 108 -3.51 1.67 2.34
C GLU A 108 -2.07 2.12 2.19
N ALA A 109 -1.15 1.17 2.07
CA ALA A 109 0.21 1.42 1.65
C ALA A 109 0.36 1.09 0.15
N TRP A 110 1.14 1.90 -0.56
CA TRP A 110 1.35 1.81 -2.00
C TRP A 110 2.85 1.84 -2.30
N TRP A 111 3.29 1.05 -3.28
CA TRP A 111 4.65 1.07 -3.77
C TRP A 111 4.70 0.91 -5.29
N LEU A 112 4.99 2.00 -5.99
CA LEU A 112 5.32 2.01 -7.41
C LEU A 112 6.79 1.58 -7.56
N ALA A 113 7.03 0.27 -7.55
CA ALA A 113 8.38 -0.29 -7.53
C ALA A 113 9.14 -0.05 -8.85
N SER A 114 8.40 0.12 -9.95
CA SER A 114 8.86 0.60 -11.26
C SER A 114 7.71 1.33 -11.98
N PRO A 115 7.94 2.07 -13.09
CA PRO A 115 6.87 2.78 -13.81
C PRO A 115 5.70 1.90 -14.26
N LEU A 116 5.88 0.58 -14.34
CA LEU A 116 4.88 -0.37 -14.81
C LEU A 116 4.44 -1.36 -13.73
N ARG A 117 4.99 -1.31 -12.50
CA ARG A 117 4.64 -2.24 -11.43
C ARG A 117 4.24 -1.49 -10.16
N LEU A 118 2.99 -1.67 -9.78
CA LEU A 118 2.40 -1.12 -8.57
C LEU A 118 2.07 -2.27 -7.61
N GLU A 119 2.46 -2.13 -6.35
CA GLU A 119 1.98 -2.98 -5.27
C GLU A 119 1.17 -2.16 -4.27
N ARG A 120 0.09 -2.74 -3.75
CA ARG A 120 -0.74 -2.15 -2.69
C ARG A 120 -0.88 -3.14 -1.55
N LEU A 121 -0.90 -2.63 -0.33
CA LEU A 121 -1.24 -3.39 0.87
C LEU A 121 -2.30 -2.62 1.63
N ILE A 122 -3.49 -3.19 1.73
CA ILE A 122 -4.66 -2.59 2.34
C ILE A 122 -4.98 -3.38 3.61
N ARG A 123 -5.16 -2.69 4.73
CA ARG A 123 -5.64 -3.28 5.98
C ARG A 123 -6.98 -2.68 6.34
N HIS A 124 -7.93 -3.54 6.67
CA HIS A 124 -9.28 -3.15 7.07
C HIS A 124 -9.47 -3.37 8.56
N TYR A 125 -10.10 -2.39 9.22
CA TYR A 125 -10.42 -2.41 10.64
C TYR A 125 -11.90 -2.11 10.83
N ASN A 126 -12.56 -2.81 11.76
CA ASN A 126 -13.94 -2.52 12.12
C ASN A 126 -14.04 -1.31 13.06
N ASP A 127 -15.26 -0.99 13.47
CA ASP A 127 -15.60 0.11 14.37
C ASP A 127 -15.02 -0.02 15.79
N SER A 128 -14.63 -1.23 16.21
CA SER A 128 -13.90 -1.47 17.46
C SER A 128 -12.38 -1.39 17.31
N GLY A 129 -11.86 -1.09 16.12
CA GLY A 129 -10.43 -1.11 15.82
C GLY A 129 -9.82 -2.50 15.67
N SER A 130 -10.65 -3.55 15.62
CA SER A 130 -10.22 -4.92 15.36
C SER A 130 -9.87 -5.07 13.89
N TRP A 131 -8.73 -5.68 13.61
CA TRP A 131 -8.33 -6.03 12.25
C TRP A 131 -9.32 -7.04 11.66
N LEU A 132 -9.77 -6.80 10.41
CA LEU A 132 -10.72 -7.63 9.68
C LEU A 132 -10.05 -8.45 8.58
N ALA A 133 -9.19 -7.82 7.78
CA ALA A 133 -8.49 -8.46 6.67
C ALA A 133 -7.29 -7.64 6.19
N SER A 134 -6.36 -8.31 5.54
CA SER A 134 -5.30 -7.68 4.74
C SER A 134 -5.45 -8.11 3.29
N GLN A 135 -5.36 -7.16 2.37
CA GLN A 135 -5.32 -7.41 0.92
C GLN A 135 -4.00 -6.91 0.36
N GLN A 136 -3.27 -7.77 -0.34
CA GLN A 136 -2.10 -7.39 -1.12
C GLN A 136 -2.44 -7.47 -2.60
N GLN A 137 -2.23 -6.38 -3.34
CA GLN A 137 -2.40 -6.36 -4.79
C GLN A 137 -1.04 -6.19 -5.45
N VAL A 138 -0.77 -7.00 -6.47
CA VAL A 138 0.41 -6.85 -7.34
C VAL A 138 -0.10 -6.60 -8.75
N LEU A 139 0.17 -5.41 -9.26
CA LEU A 139 -0.46 -4.86 -10.45
C LEU A 139 0.59 -4.45 -11.50
N GLN A 140 0.28 -4.70 -12.77
CA GLN A 140 1.02 -4.22 -13.93
C GLN A 140 0.22 -3.12 -14.63
N LYS A 141 0.91 -2.08 -15.10
CA LYS A 141 0.28 -1.01 -15.88
C LYS A 141 -0.10 -1.53 -17.26
N VAL A 142 -1.34 -1.28 -17.67
CA VAL A 142 -1.80 -1.61 -19.01
C VAL A 142 -1.31 -0.53 -19.97
N VAL A 143 -0.40 -0.91 -20.86
CA VAL A 143 0.10 -0.03 -21.93
C VAL A 143 -0.65 -0.41 -23.20
N SER A 144 -1.42 0.55 -23.75
CA SER A 144 -2.09 0.44 -25.05
C SER A 144 -1.18 0.91 -26.17
#